data_AF-A0AA39CIU5-F1
#
_entry.id   AF-A0AA39CIU5-F1
#
_cell.length_a   1.000
_cell.length_b   1.000
_cell.length_c   1.000
_cell.angle_alpha   90.00
_cell.angle_beta   90.00
_cell.angle_gamma   90.00
#
_symmetry.space_group_name_H-M   'P 1'
#
loop_
_entity.id
_entity.type
_entity.pdbx_description
1 polymer ?
#
loop_
_entity_poly.entity_id
_entity_poly.type
_entity_poly.pdbx_seq_one_letter_code
_entity_poly.pdbx_strand_id
1 'polypeptide(L)'
;MPLLSWLSPFTGKNELQEDALSNRSGSLQTEETLAAYVDFEALAEKVDELRYELDRARDMCEQANIQFDKYRLEIYNLKQRLDLERDACIKAHRIVFNESNHNNQLRARNRDLQTSLKRQTVHSAQLEARLATETSSLRAMTKHARTQEERLIDTQLDLEYLRCTTSDARPSPSLAAVNNDAPLPAQPFVVVLVDGDAYKWSPDIALNDRHLGIKPTSYNVDGTTAGAMAATRIRNEVTKYILNQEGTIPITSKIVTRGFCNFSMLPGSKGSTWRQNGSGGVGLAEFALQVTEKLPLFDFFDAGRGKERADDKIRGRRPPLTMQARPRTNPSTENFHLYLSTPNCHAIFLAACLDNGFARMLEQYNDHPIARQKIVLVSPGYVAIEIQRLGFTETQWPSVFAHQTPPPAVAANFEKEKTRIKLQRARVQRSASTPLMGGDNTTVLPKLLNMVPAWTPWNKAPVGIGMRIPPSRGAALESLDLAEIEETSEEVD
;
A
#
# COMPACT_ATOMS: atom_id res chain seq x y z
N MET A 1 32.08 -27.70 -10.44
CA MET A 1 32.12 -29.16 -10.26
C MET A 1 32.78 -29.76 -11.48
N PRO A 2 33.91 -30.47 -11.37
CA PRO A 2 34.54 -31.08 -12.53
C PRO A 2 34.00 -32.49 -12.72
N LEU A 3 33.27 -32.70 -13.82
CA LEU A 3 32.82 -34.01 -14.31
C LEU A 3 33.64 -34.38 -15.55
N LEU A 4 34.89 -34.80 -15.38
CA LEU A 4 35.66 -35.46 -16.44
C LEU A 4 36.73 -36.38 -15.81
N SER A 5 36.36 -37.63 -15.51
CA SER A 5 37.28 -38.67 -15.03
C SER A 5 37.07 -40.03 -15.71
N TRP A 6 36.60 -40.04 -16.97
CA TRP A 6 36.32 -41.30 -17.69
C TRP A 6 37.02 -41.49 -19.04
N LEU A 7 38.03 -40.69 -19.35
CA LEU A 7 38.95 -41.03 -20.44
C LEU A 7 40.17 -41.72 -19.84
N SER A 8 40.10 -43.04 -19.70
CA SER A 8 41.29 -43.88 -19.51
C SER A 8 42.16 -43.73 -20.76
N PRO A 9 43.47 -43.48 -20.63
CA PRO A 9 44.36 -43.54 -21.77
C PRO A 9 44.48 -45.01 -22.18
N PHE A 10 44.13 -45.33 -23.43
CA PHE A 10 44.59 -46.55 -24.08
C PHE A 10 46.12 -46.45 -24.19
N THR A 11 46.82 -46.91 -23.16
CA THR A 11 48.23 -47.27 -23.23
C THR A 11 48.32 -48.52 -24.10
N GLY A 12 48.56 -48.30 -25.39
CA GLY A 12 49.01 -49.35 -26.29
C GLY A 12 50.33 -49.92 -25.77
N LYS A 13 50.27 -51.03 -25.05
CA LYS A 13 51.42 -51.90 -24.85
C LYS A 13 51.70 -52.59 -26.18
N ASN A 14 52.69 -52.07 -26.91
CA ASN A 14 53.45 -52.89 -27.85
C ASN A 14 54.28 -53.87 -27.01
N GLU A 15 53.71 -55.03 -26.75
CA GLU A 15 54.43 -56.17 -26.18
C GLU A 15 55.01 -56.95 -27.37
N LEU A 16 56.24 -56.56 -27.74
CA LEU A 16 57.17 -57.40 -28.47
C LEU A 16 57.41 -58.65 -27.61
N GLN A 17 56.79 -59.76 -28.00
CA GLN A 17 57.15 -61.09 -27.53
C GLN A 17 57.95 -61.78 -28.64
N GLU A 18 59.22 -61.43 -28.71
CA GLU A 18 60.26 -62.35 -29.15
C GLU A 18 60.39 -63.42 -28.05
N ASP A 19 60.13 -64.68 -28.41
CA ASP A 19 60.83 -65.89 -27.98
C ASP A 19 60.01 -67.10 -28.46
N ALA A 20 60.44 -67.81 -29.51
CA ALA A 20 61.49 -68.83 -29.50
C ALA A 20 60.94 -70.24 -29.20
N LEU A 21 61.43 -71.18 -30.03
CA LEU A 21 61.48 -72.63 -29.89
C LEU A 21 60.30 -73.46 -30.44
N SER A 22 60.56 -74.10 -31.57
CA SER A 22 60.74 -75.58 -31.68
C SER A 22 60.58 -75.96 -33.16
N ASN A 23 61.65 -75.97 -33.96
CA ASN A 23 62.52 -77.14 -34.13
C ASN A 23 61.84 -78.47 -33.76
N ARG A 24 61.04 -79.00 -34.69
CA ARG A 24 60.77 -80.43 -34.78
C ARG A 24 60.94 -80.90 -36.21
N SER A 25 62.20 -81.18 -36.54
CA SER A 25 62.59 -82.14 -37.56
C SER A 25 62.00 -83.50 -37.20
N GLY A 26 61.33 -84.15 -38.15
CA GLY A 26 60.88 -85.52 -37.98
C GLY A 26 60.01 -86.01 -39.13
N SER A 27 60.63 -86.84 -39.99
CA SER A 27 60.03 -88.00 -40.68
C SER A 27 58.91 -87.67 -41.70
N LEU A 28 59.12 -87.71 -43.01
CA LEU A 28 59.54 -88.83 -43.87
C LEU A 28 58.69 -90.09 -43.63
N GLN A 29 58.08 -90.60 -44.72
CA GLN A 29 57.06 -91.67 -44.84
C GLN A 29 55.63 -91.13 -44.65
N THR A 30 54.70 -91.17 -45.61
CA THR A 30 54.51 -92.10 -46.72
C THR A 30 53.71 -91.38 -47.81
N GLU A 31 54.23 -91.35 -49.04
CA GLU A 31 53.43 -91.16 -50.25
C GLU A 31 52.49 -92.35 -50.36
N GLU A 32 51.26 -92.21 -49.88
CA GLU A 32 50.17 -93.10 -50.24
C GLU A 32 49.14 -92.27 -50.98
N THR A 33 48.95 -92.66 -52.23
CA THR A 33 48.14 -92.05 -53.28
C THR A 33 46.66 -92.20 -52.94
N LEU A 34 46.20 -91.47 -51.93
CA LEU A 34 44.80 -91.08 -51.83
C LEU A 34 44.65 -89.87 -52.73
N ALA A 35 44.21 -90.11 -53.96
CA ALA A 35 43.52 -89.10 -54.75
C ALA A 35 42.32 -88.66 -53.89
N ALA A 36 42.57 -87.70 -53.01
CA ALA A 36 41.61 -87.11 -52.12
C ALA A 36 40.54 -86.55 -53.03
N TYR A 37 39.45 -87.30 -53.11
CA TYR A 37 38.24 -86.95 -53.81
C TYR A 37 37.87 -85.56 -53.29
N VAL A 38 38.20 -84.53 -54.08
CA VAL A 38 37.83 -83.16 -53.79
C VAL A 38 36.33 -83.17 -53.84
N ASP A 39 35.72 -83.17 -52.66
CA ASP A 39 34.29 -83.09 -52.54
C ASP A 39 33.88 -81.68 -52.94
N PHE A 40 33.57 -81.53 -54.23
CA PHE A 40 33.14 -80.26 -54.82
C PHE A 40 31.91 -79.71 -54.10
N GLU A 41 31.11 -80.58 -53.46
CA GLU A 41 30.00 -80.19 -52.61
C GLU A 41 30.48 -79.43 -51.37
N ALA A 42 31.45 -79.99 -50.62
CA ALA A 42 32.03 -79.32 -49.45
C ALA A 42 32.74 -78.00 -49.80
N LEU A 43 33.35 -77.91 -50.99
CA LEU A 43 33.95 -76.66 -51.46
C LEU A 43 32.87 -75.61 -51.81
N ALA A 44 31.78 -76.03 -52.46
CA ALA A 44 30.65 -75.16 -52.75
C ALA A 44 30.00 -74.63 -51.46
N GLU A 45 29.76 -75.50 -50.48
CA GLU A 45 29.27 -75.12 -49.14
C GLU A 45 30.17 -74.07 -48.49
N LYS A 46 31.49 -74.25 -48.53
CA LYS A 46 32.45 -73.28 -47.97
C LYS A 46 32.46 -71.95 -48.71
N VAL A 47 32.30 -71.96 -50.03
CA VAL A 47 32.18 -70.72 -50.82
C VAL A 47 30.90 -69.97 -50.47
N ASP A 48 29.79 -70.68 -50.29
CA ASP A 48 28.53 -70.06 -49.89
C ASP A 48 28.56 -69.56 -48.44
N GLU A 49 29.24 -70.26 -47.52
CA GLU A 49 29.53 -69.77 -46.16
C GLU A 49 30.34 -68.47 -46.19
N LEU A 50 31.44 -68.43 -46.96
CA LEU A 50 32.26 -67.22 -47.09
C LEU A 50 31.50 -66.06 -47.75
N ARG A 51 30.62 -66.35 -48.71
CA ARG A 51 29.74 -65.32 -49.30
C ARG A 51 28.78 -64.76 -48.26
N TYR A 52 28.15 -65.62 -47.47
CA TYR A 52 27.28 -65.19 -46.38
C TYR A 52 28.02 -64.35 -45.32
N GLU A 53 29.24 -64.75 -44.94
CA GLU A 53 30.07 -63.99 -44.01
C GLU A 53 30.47 -62.61 -44.58
N LEU A 54 30.83 -62.56 -45.87
CA LEU A 54 31.17 -61.31 -46.55
C LEU A 54 29.98 -60.35 -46.60
N ASP A 55 28.79 -60.85 -46.94
CA ASP A 55 27.58 -60.03 -47.00
C ASP A 55 27.18 -59.56 -45.59
N ARG A 56 27.26 -60.43 -44.58
CA ARG A 56 27.07 -60.02 -43.17
C ARG A 56 28.06 -58.94 -42.74
N ALA A 57 29.33 -59.04 -43.14
CA ALA A 57 30.33 -58.03 -42.82
C ALA A 57 30.03 -56.69 -43.50
N ARG A 58 29.58 -56.71 -44.76
CA ARG A 58 29.12 -55.51 -45.49
C ARG A 58 27.95 -54.84 -44.79
N ASP A 59 26.94 -55.61 -44.38
CA ASP A 59 25.79 -55.08 -43.64
C ASP A 59 26.21 -54.43 -42.32
N MET A 60 27.13 -55.03 -41.57
CA MET A 60 27.68 -54.44 -40.35
C MET A 60 28.44 -53.14 -40.63
N CYS A 61 29.23 -53.08 -41.71
CA CYS A 61 29.92 -51.86 -42.13
C CYS A 61 28.94 -50.76 -42.54
N GLU A 62 27.86 -51.10 -43.25
CA GLU A 62 26.82 -50.15 -43.62
C GLU A 62 26.10 -49.60 -42.37
N GLN A 63 25.72 -50.47 -41.44
CA GLN A 63 25.13 -50.07 -40.17
C GLN A 63 26.07 -49.16 -39.36
N ALA A 64 27.37 -49.49 -39.31
CA ALA A 64 28.36 -48.64 -38.64
C ALA A 64 28.47 -47.26 -39.30
N ASN A 65 28.46 -47.18 -40.63
CA ASN A 65 28.47 -45.91 -41.36
C ASN A 65 27.23 -45.06 -41.05
N ILE A 66 26.04 -45.66 -41.01
CA ILE A 66 24.80 -44.97 -40.61
C ILE A 66 24.92 -44.40 -39.19
N GLN A 67 25.50 -45.17 -38.25
CA GLN A 67 25.73 -44.68 -36.89
C GLN A 67 26.76 -43.53 -36.86
N PHE A 68 27.83 -43.60 -37.64
CA PHE A 68 28.80 -42.50 -37.72
C PHE A 68 28.20 -41.22 -38.28
N ASP A 69 27.34 -41.32 -39.29
CA ASP A 69 26.66 -40.14 -39.84
C ASP A 69 25.67 -39.54 -38.85
N LYS A 70 24.97 -40.37 -38.08
CA LYS A 70 24.15 -39.90 -36.95
C LYS A 70 25.00 -39.13 -35.93
N TYR A 71 26.15 -39.68 -35.51
CA TYR A 71 27.03 -38.99 -34.57
C TYR A 71 27.63 -37.70 -35.14
N ARG A 72 27.95 -37.65 -36.43
CA ARG A 72 28.41 -36.41 -37.09
C ARG A 72 27.36 -35.30 -37.01
N LEU A 73 26.09 -35.63 -37.27
CA LEU A 73 24.97 -34.69 -37.15
C LEU A 73 24.76 -34.25 -35.69
N GLU A 74 24.82 -35.17 -34.74
CA GLU A 74 24.71 -34.84 -33.31
C GLU A 74 25.83 -33.90 -32.86
N ILE A 75 27.08 -34.17 -33.26
CA ILE A 75 28.23 -33.31 -32.95
C ILE A 75 28.05 -31.92 -33.57
N TYR A 76 27.58 -31.83 -34.82
CA TYR A 76 27.30 -30.55 -35.47
C TYR A 76 26.24 -29.74 -34.70
N ASN A 77 25.13 -30.38 -34.32
CA ASN A 77 24.06 -29.74 -33.56
C ASN A 77 24.53 -29.29 -32.17
N LEU A 78 25.36 -30.09 -31.50
CA LEU A 78 25.94 -29.74 -30.21
C LEU A 78 26.89 -28.54 -30.32
N LYS A 79 27.71 -28.46 -31.38
CA LYS A 79 28.55 -27.28 -31.64
C LYS A 79 27.72 -26.02 -31.83
N GLN A 80 26.67 -26.09 -32.64
CA GLN A 80 25.78 -24.94 -32.87
C GLN A 80 25.12 -24.47 -31.56
N ARG A 81 24.64 -25.40 -30.71
CA ARG A 81 24.09 -25.07 -29.40
C ARG A 81 25.12 -24.44 -28.48
N LEU A 82 26.35 -24.96 -28.46
CA LEU A 82 27.44 -24.40 -27.65
C LEU A 82 27.76 -22.95 -28.05
N ASP A 83 27.77 -22.65 -29.35
CA ASP A 83 28.04 -21.29 -29.82
C ASP A 83 26.89 -20.33 -29.47
N LEU A 84 25.63 -20.78 -29.57
CA LEU A 84 24.47 -20.00 -29.11
C LEU A 84 24.54 -19.69 -27.60
N GLU A 85 24.93 -20.67 -26.79
CA GLU A 85 25.09 -20.49 -25.34
C GLU A 85 26.26 -19.54 -25.01
N ARG A 86 27.36 -19.60 -25.77
CA ARG A 86 28.47 -18.64 -25.64
C ARG A 86 28.03 -17.22 -25.96
N ASP A 87 27.27 -17.03 -27.03
CA ASP A 87 26.71 -15.73 -27.41
C ASP A 87 25.74 -15.20 -26.35
N ALA A 88 24.89 -16.06 -25.80
CA ALA A 88 24.00 -15.73 -24.70
C ALA A 88 24.77 -15.31 -23.44
N CYS A 89 25.85 -16.03 -23.10
CA CYS A 89 26.73 -15.72 -21.98
C CYS A 89 27.42 -14.35 -22.14
N ILE A 90 27.92 -14.03 -23.34
CA ILE A 90 28.52 -12.72 -23.64
C ILE A 90 27.50 -11.59 -23.49
N LYS A 91 26.27 -11.79 -23.99
CA LYS A 91 25.17 -10.82 -23.82
C LYS A 91 24.81 -10.61 -22.35
N ALA A 92 24.70 -11.69 -21.57
CA ALA A 92 24.41 -11.63 -20.15
C ALA A 92 25.52 -10.88 -19.38
N HIS A 93 26.80 -11.16 -19.68
CA HIS A 93 27.93 -10.42 -19.09
C HIS A 93 27.87 -8.92 -19.38
N ARG A 94 27.53 -8.52 -20.61
CA ARG A 94 27.38 -7.12 -20.98
C ARG A 94 26.28 -6.43 -20.17
N ILE A 95 25.13 -7.10 -19.98
CA ILE A 95 24.02 -6.57 -19.17
C ILE A 95 24.46 -6.40 -17.72
N VAL A 96 25.08 -7.41 -17.11
CA VAL A 96 25.57 -7.36 -15.72
C VAL A 96 26.59 -6.24 -15.54
N PHE A 97 27.50 -6.04 -16.51
CA PHE A 97 28.47 -4.96 -16.47
C PHE A 97 27.80 -3.57 -16.51
N ASN A 98 26.82 -3.38 -17.40
CA ASN A 98 26.07 -2.12 -17.50
C ASN A 98 25.28 -1.82 -16.22
N GLU A 99 24.61 -2.82 -15.66
CA GLU A 99 23.87 -2.69 -14.39
C GLU A 99 24.81 -2.40 -13.21
N SER A 100 25.99 -3.01 -13.17
CA SER A 100 27.01 -2.71 -12.17
C SER A 100 27.45 -1.25 -12.24
N ASN A 101 27.72 -0.74 -13.44
CA ASN A 101 28.10 0.66 -13.64
C ASN A 101 26.96 1.62 -13.27
N HIS A 102 25.73 1.32 -13.65
CA HIS A 102 24.56 2.11 -13.28
C HIS A 102 24.37 2.16 -11.76
N ASN A 103 24.48 1.02 -11.08
CA ASN A 103 24.43 0.96 -9.61
C ASN A 103 25.53 1.77 -8.94
N ASN A 104 26.75 1.75 -9.48
CA ASN A 104 27.85 2.57 -8.95
C ASN A 104 27.57 4.07 -9.10
N GLN A 105 26.98 4.51 -10.22
CA GLN A 105 26.54 5.89 -10.41
C GLN A 105 25.45 6.29 -9.42
N LEU A 106 24.43 5.44 -9.22
CA LEU A 106 23.38 5.69 -8.23
C LEU A 106 23.93 5.79 -6.81
N ARG A 107 24.90 4.93 -6.44
CA ARG A 107 25.58 4.98 -5.14
C ARG A 107 26.41 6.26 -4.98
N ALA A 108 27.05 6.76 -6.03
CA ALA A 108 27.76 8.04 -6.00
C ALA A 108 26.77 9.19 -5.77
N ARG A 109 25.70 9.26 -6.58
CA ARG A 109 24.65 10.29 -6.44
C ARG A 109 23.99 10.29 -5.06
N ASN A 110 23.77 9.11 -4.48
CA ASN A 110 23.21 9.01 -3.13
C ASN A 110 24.17 9.56 -2.06
N ARG A 111 25.48 9.30 -2.19
CA ARG A 111 26.50 9.89 -1.29
C ARG A 111 26.55 11.42 -1.40
N ASP A 112 26.42 11.94 -2.62
CA ASP A 112 26.38 13.40 -2.84
C ASP A 112 25.14 14.04 -2.20
N LEU A 113 23.96 13.42 -2.40
CA LEU A 113 22.71 13.88 -1.78
C LEU A 113 22.76 13.79 -0.25
N GLN A 114 23.34 12.74 0.32
CA GLN A 114 23.54 12.64 1.77
C GLN A 114 24.44 13.76 2.30
N THR A 115 25.52 14.07 1.57
CA THR A 115 26.43 15.16 1.94
C THR A 115 25.73 16.52 1.86
N SER A 116 24.92 16.74 0.81
CA SER A 116 24.10 17.94 0.65
C SER A 116 23.08 18.10 1.77
N LEU A 117 22.38 17.02 2.13
CA LEU A 117 21.41 17.00 3.23
C LEU A 117 22.08 17.37 4.56
N LYS A 118 23.25 16.79 4.87
CA LYS A 118 24.01 17.14 6.08
C LYS A 118 24.35 18.62 6.13
N ARG A 119 24.78 19.23 5.02
CA ARG A 119 25.06 20.67 4.93
C ARG A 119 23.82 21.51 5.17
N GLN A 120 22.68 21.13 4.59
CA GLN A 120 21.40 21.81 4.80
C GLN A 120 20.94 21.72 6.25
N THR A 121 21.09 20.57 6.90
CA THR A 121 20.75 20.40 8.32
C THR A 121 21.57 21.31 9.21
N VAL A 122 22.90 21.40 8.98
CA VAL A 122 23.78 22.32 9.73
C VAL A 122 23.35 23.77 9.52
N HIS A 123 23.09 24.18 8.28
CA HIS A 123 22.62 25.53 7.98
C HIS A 123 21.26 25.86 8.63
N SER A 124 20.32 24.91 8.62
CA SER A 124 19.02 25.06 9.29
C SER A 124 19.19 25.24 10.80
N ALA A 125 20.04 24.43 11.44
CA ALA A 125 20.35 24.54 12.86
C ALA A 125 20.97 25.91 13.21
N GLN A 126 21.83 26.44 12.33
CA GLN A 126 22.41 27.77 12.48
C GLN A 126 21.35 28.88 12.41
N LEU A 127 20.41 28.80 11.45
CA LEU A 127 19.30 29.75 11.35
C LEU A 127 18.36 29.67 12.56
N GLU A 128 18.06 28.47 13.04
CA GLU A 128 17.25 28.27 14.25
C GLU A 128 17.92 28.88 15.48
N ALA A 129 19.23 28.69 15.64
CA ALA A 129 20.00 29.31 16.72
C ALA A 129 19.95 30.85 16.65
N ARG A 130 20.09 31.42 15.44
CA ARG A 130 19.96 32.87 15.24
C ARG A 130 18.55 33.40 15.53
N LEU A 131 17.52 32.67 15.11
CA LEU A 131 16.14 33.04 15.42
C LEU A 131 15.89 32.97 16.94
N ALA A 132 16.47 31.99 17.64
CA ALA A 132 16.38 31.89 19.10
C ALA A 132 17.05 33.09 19.81
N THR A 133 18.19 33.58 19.33
CA THR A 133 18.85 34.76 19.91
C THR A 133 18.09 36.06 19.60
N GLU A 134 17.56 36.21 18.38
CA GLU A 134 16.75 37.39 18.03
C GLU A 134 15.43 37.42 18.82
N THR A 135 14.78 36.27 19.01
CA THR A 135 13.54 36.18 19.81
C THR A 135 13.79 36.42 21.30
N SER A 136 14.92 35.99 21.87
CA SER A 136 15.27 36.32 23.25
C SER A 136 15.56 37.81 23.43
N SER A 137 16.26 38.42 22.47
CA SER A 137 16.50 39.87 22.43
C SER A 137 15.19 40.68 22.36
N LEU A 138 14.26 40.30 21.46
CA LEU A 138 12.94 40.94 21.37
C LEU A 138 12.14 40.83 22.68
N ARG A 139 12.20 39.68 23.36
CA ARG A 139 11.55 39.51 24.67
C ARG A 139 12.16 40.42 25.73
N ALA A 140 13.48 40.58 25.74
CA ALA A 140 14.17 41.49 26.66
C ALA A 140 13.76 42.95 26.41
N MET A 141 13.72 43.38 25.14
CA MET A 141 13.25 44.72 24.77
C MET A 141 11.77 44.95 25.14
N THR A 142 10.91 43.95 24.90
CA THR A 142 9.49 44.01 25.29
C THR A 142 9.33 44.14 26.80
N LYS A 143 10.12 43.40 27.57
CA LYS A 143 10.12 43.50 29.05
C LYS A 143 10.56 44.89 29.49
N HIS A 144 11.63 45.44 28.90
CA HIS A 144 12.10 46.79 29.20
C HIS A 144 11.05 47.86 28.86
N ALA A 145 10.39 47.76 27.70
CA ALA A 145 9.32 48.67 27.30
C ALA A 145 8.16 48.66 28.31
N ARG A 146 7.72 47.47 28.77
CA ARG A 146 6.69 47.35 29.82
C ARG A 146 7.11 48.01 31.13
N THR A 147 8.36 47.83 31.55
CA THR A 147 8.87 48.52 32.76
C THR A 147 8.90 50.04 32.59
N GLN A 148 9.11 50.56 31.38
CA GLN A 148 8.99 52.00 31.11
C GLN A 148 7.53 52.48 31.10
N GLU A 149 6.61 51.69 30.54
CA GLU A 149 5.17 51.96 30.59
C GLU A 149 4.65 52.01 32.03
N GLU A 150 5.05 51.06 32.88
CA GLU A 150 4.71 51.05 34.31
C GLU A 150 5.17 52.34 35.00
N ARG A 151 6.43 52.75 34.78
CA ARG A 151 6.95 54.03 35.32
C ARG A 151 6.17 55.25 34.81
N LEU A 152 5.76 55.25 33.54
CA LEU A 152 4.95 56.34 32.99
C LEU A 152 3.57 56.38 33.65
N ILE A 153 2.93 55.24 33.85
CA ILE A 153 1.63 55.14 34.55
C ILE A 153 1.78 55.65 35.98
N ASP A 154 2.81 55.22 36.72
CA ASP A 154 3.05 55.69 38.09
C ASP A 154 3.23 57.22 38.13
N THR A 155 4.04 57.78 37.23
CA THR A 155 4.23 59.25 37.15
C THR A 155 2.95 59.99 36.74
N GLN A 156 2.10 59.41 35.90
CA GLN A 156 0.79 59.99 35.56
C GLN A 156 -0.15 59.98 36.76
N LEU A 157 -0.16 58.89 37.53
CA LEU A 157 -0.96 58.77 38.74
C LEU A 157 -0.52 59.80 39.79
N ASP A 158 0.78 59.99 39.97
CA ASP A 158 1.33 61.04 40.84
C ASP A 158 0.89 62.44 40.39
N LEU A 159 0.92 62.71 39.07
CA LEU A 159 0.43 63.97 38.51
C LEU A 159 -1.08 64.16 38.70
N GLU A 160 -1.88 63.11 38.53
CA GLU A 160 -3.32 63.16 38.76
C GLU A 160 -3.64 63.33 40.24
N TYR A 161 -2.92 62.66 41.14
CA TYR A 161 -3.02 62.85 42.57
C TYR A 161 -2.71 64.30 42.97
N LEU A 162 -1.63 64.86 42.43
CA LEU A 162 -1.31 66.29 42.57
C LEU A 162 -2.43 67.18 42.02
N ARG A 163 -3.05 66.81 40.90
CA ARG A 163 -4.19 67.54 40.34
C ARG A 163 -5.43 67.46 41.23
N CYS A 164 -5.76 66.31 41.78
CA CYS A 164 -6.91 66.11 42.67
C CYS A 164 -6.72 66.84 44.01
N THR A 165 -5.51 66.83 44.55
CA THR A 165 -5.18 67.60 45.77
C THR A 165 -5.16 69.11 45.52
N THR A 166 -5.10 69.57 44.27
CA THR A 166 -5.09 71.00 43.90
C THR A 166 -6.38 71.50 43.22
N SER A 167 -7.28 70.61 42.80
CA SER A 167 -8.44 70.96 41.97
C SER A 167 -9.76 70.74 42.73
N ASP A 168 -10.34 71.83 43.23
CA ASP A 168 -11.73 71.88 43.73
C ASP A 168 -12.70 71.84 42.55
N ALA A 169 -13.10 70.67 42.03
CA ALA A 169 -14.11 70.60 40.97
C ALA A 169 -15.03 69.37 41.01
N ARG A 170 -16.32 69.69 40.89
CA ARG A 170 -17.57 68.92 41.02
C ARG A 170 -17.71 67.77 40.00
N PRO A 171 -18.20 66.56 40.38
CA PRO A 171 -18.31 65.41 39.47
C PRO A 171 -19.61 65.40 38.66
N SER A 172 -19.49 65.12 37.35
CA SER A 172 -20.59 64.83 36.43
C SER A 172 -20.63 63.33 36.08
N PRO A 173 -21.80 62.67 36.05
CA PRO A 173 -21.90 61.24 35.71
C PRO A 173 -22.14 61.01 34.20
N SER A 174 -21.45 60.04 33.60
CA SER A 174 -21.60 59.64 32.20
C SER A 174 -22.32 58.28 32.04
N LEU A 175 -22.97 58.17 30.88
CA LEU A 175 -24.01 57.23 30.47
C LEU A 175 -23.60 55.77 30.33
N ALA A 176 -24.57 54.90 30.61
CA ALA A 176 -24.55 53.46 30.39
C ALA A 176 -24.61 53.10 28.89
N ALA A 177 -23.66 52.27 28.44
CA ALA A 177 -23.66 51.65 27.12
C ALA A 177 -24.61 50.43 27.10
N VAL A 178 -25.57 50.44 26.18
CA VAL A 178 -26.51 49.35 25.92
C VAL A 178 -25.80 48.29 25.05
N ASN A 179 -25.47 47.15 25.65
CA ASN A 179 -24.93 45.97 24.97
C ASN A 179 -26.04 45.28 24.13
N ASN A 180 -25.92 45.34 22.80
CA ASN A 180 -26.82 44.67 21.83
C ASN A 180 -26.29 43.28 21.36
N ASP A 181 -25.40 42.64 22.11
CA ASP A 181 -24.76 41.36 21.74
C ASP A 181 -25.61 40.13 22.09
N ALA A 182 -26.86 40.07 21.62
CA ALA A 182 -27.63 38.83 21.68
C ALA A 182 -27.10 37.85 20.60
N PRO A 183 -26.67 36.62 20.95
CA PRO A 183 -26.16 35.65 20.00
C PRO A 183 -27.25 35.23 19.00
N LEU A 184 -26.92 35.25 17.71
CA LEU A 184 -27.84 34.83 16.64
C LEU A 184 -28.28 33.36 16.85
N PRO A 185 -29.53 33.00 16.52
CA PRO A 185 -30.01 31.64 16.64
C PRO A 185 -29.21 30.69 15.75
N ALA A 186 -28.94 29.49 16.26
CA ALA A 186 -28.19 28.48 15.54
C ALA A 186 -28.94 28.04 14.27
N GLN A 187 -28.25 28.00 13.14
CA GLN A 187 -28.85 27.66 11.85
C GLN A 187 -28.72 26.15 11.59
N PRO A 188 -29.73 25.51 10.97
CA PRO A 188 -29.67 24.10 10.63
C PRO A 188 -28.64 23.88 9.50
N PHE A 189 -28.00 22.71 9.50
CA PHE A 189 -27.04 22.35 8.47
C PHE A 189 -26.96 20.84 8.24
N VAL A 190 -26.34 20.47 7.12
CA VAL A 190 -25.94 19.11 6.77
C VAL A 190 -24.46 19.09 6.45
N VAL A 191 -23.80 17.96 6.71
CA VAL A 191 -22.37 17.80 6.48
C VAL A 191 -22.11 16.72 5.46
N VAL A 192 -21.17 16.97 4.56
CA VAL A 192 -20.60 15.99 3.64
C VAL A 192 -19.15 15.75 4.01
N LEU A 193 -18.80 14.52 4.36
CA LEU A 193 -17.44 14.08 4.62
C LEU A 193 -16.98 13.22 3.45
N VAL A 194 -15.97 13.70 2.72
CA VAL A 194 -15.45 13.03 1.53
C VAL A 194 -14.06 12.50 1.80
N ASP A 195 -13.85 11.21 1.56
CA ASP A 195 -12.52 10.65 1.43
C ASP A 195 -12.07 10.82 -0.04
N GLY A 196 -11.25 11.85 -0.27
CA GLY A 196 -11.02 12.42 -1.60
C GLY A 196 -10.20 11.54 -2.56
N ASP A 197 -9.59 10.47 -2.04
CA ASP A 197 -8.91 9.43 -2.84
C ASP A 197 -9.61 8.06 -2.82
N ALA A 198 -10.67 7.88 -2.01
CA ALA A 198 -11.46 6.65 -2.02
C ALA A 198 -12.23 6.46 -3.33
N TYR A 199 -12.79 7.54 -3.87
CA TYR A 199 -13.69 7.49 -5.03
C TYR A 199 -13.05 8.02 -6.30
N LYS A 200 -13.47 7.46 -7.43
CA LYS A 200 -13.22 8.06 -8.73
C LYS A 200 -14.23 9.19 -8.98
N TRP A 201 -13.75 10.37 -9.30
CA TRP A 201 -14.59 11.49 -9.73
C TRP A 201 -15.28 11.17 -11.06
N SER A 202 -16.44 11.74 -11.32
CA SER A 202 -17.16 11.52 -12.59
C SER A 202 -16.30 11.96 -13.78
N PRO A 203 -16.43 11.30 -14.95
CA PRO A 203 -15.57 11.57 -16.11
C PRO A 203 -15.55 13.05 -16.49
N ASP A 204 -16.69 13.75 -16.44
CA ASP A 204 -16.76 15.19 -16.76
C ASP A 204 -15.96 16.07 -15.80
N ILE A 205 -15.80 15.64 -14.53
CA ILE A 205 -14.96 16.35 -13.55
C ILE A 205 -13.49 16.01 -13.82
N ALA A 206 -13.19 14.75 -14.18
CA ALA A 206 -11.82 14.26 -14.35
C ALA A 206 -11.17 14.58 -15.71
N LEU A 207 -11.96 14.74 -16.79
CA LEU A 207 -11.47 14.80 -18.19
C LEU A 207 -11.25 16.21 -18.77
N ASN A 208 -11.42 17.28 -17.99
CA ASN A 208 -11.44 18.66 -18.48
C ASN A 208 -10.11 19.24 -19.07
N ASP A 209 -9.14 18.42 -19.49
CA ASP A 209 -7.83 18.96 -19.94
C ASP A 209 -7.18 18.24 -21.13
N ARG A 210 -7.92 17.43 -21.92
CA ARG A 210 -7.27 16.52 -22.90
C ARG A 210 -7.67 16.58 -24.36
N HIS A 211 -8.62 17.40 -24.80
CA HIS A 211 -9.17 17.16 -26.13
C HIS A 211 -8.52 17.83 -27.34
N LEU A 212 -7.69 18.86 -27.22
CA LEU A 212 -7.00 19.42 -28.39
C LEU A 212 -5.64 19.94 -27.95
N GLY A 213 -4.55 19.57 -28.64
CA GLY A 213 -3.16 19.98 -28.38
C GLY A 213 -2.87 21.48 -28.56
N ILE A 214 -3.87 22.33 -28.30
CA ILE A 214 -3.78 23.77 -28.15
C ILE A 214 -3.49 24.00 -26.66
N LYS A 215 -2.43 24.77 -26.35
CA LYS A 215 -2.07 25.14 -24.98
C LYS A 215 -3.33 25.51 -24.18
N PRO A 216 -3.54 24.94 -22.99
CA PRO A 216 -4.77 25.15 -22.22
C PRO A 216 -4.80 26.60 -21.74
N THR A 217 -5.47 27.47 -22.49
CA THR A 217 -6.16 28.62 -21.91
C THR A 217 -7.43 28.04 -21.27
N SER A 218 -7.27 27.54 -20.03
CA SER A 218 -8.14 26.60 -19.32
C SER A 218 -9.49 27.16 -18.87
N TYR A 219 -10.32 27.54 -19.84
CA TYR A 219 -11.72 27.81 -19.60
C TYR A 219 -12.53 26.81 -20.42
N ASN A 220 -13.34 25.99 -19.73
CA ASN A 220 -14.53 25.41 -20.34
C ASN A 220 -15.33 26.54 -21.03
N VAL A 221 -16.28 26.22 -21.92
CA VAL A 221 -17.11 27.24 -22.58
C VAL A 221 -17.78 28.21 -21.56
N ASP A 222 -17.97 27.74 -20.31
CA ASP A 222 -18.48 28.52 -19.17
C ASP A 222 -17.43 28.93 -18.12
N GLY A 223 -16.14 28.74 -18.41
CA GLY A 223 -15.01 29.04 -17.51
C GLY A 223 -14.95 28.24 -16.21
N THR A 224 -15.71 27.15 -16.08
CA THR A 224 -15.80 26.38 -14.85
C THR A 224 -14.72 25.31 -14.76
N THR A 225 -13.87 25.42 -13.72
CA THR A 225 -12.80 24.46 -13.42
C THR A 225 -13.32 23.16 -12.82
N ALA A 226 -12.51 22.09 -12.84
CA ALA A 226 -12.91 20.76 -12.36
C ALA A 226 -13.34 20.77 -10.88
N GLY A 227 -12.59 21.43 -10.00
CA GLY A 227 -12.95 21.53 -8.59
C GLY A 227 -14.23 22.34 -8.37
N ALA A 228 -14.41 23.44 -9.11
CA ALA A 228 -15.64 24.22 -9.05
C ALA A 228 -16.88 23.43 -9.52
N MET A 229 -16.70 22.59 -10.54
CA MET A 229 -17.75 21.68 -11.02
C MET A 229 -18.11 20.64 -9.95
N ALA A 230 -17.11 20.01 -9.32
CA ALA A 230 -17.33 19.06 -8.24
C ALA A 230 -18.09 19.67 -7.06
N ALA A 231 -17.69 20.85 -6.61
CA ALA A 231 -18.34 21.60 -5.52
C ALA A 231 -19.83 21.85 -5.83
N THR A 232 -20.11 22.33 -7.05
CA THR A 232 -21.47 22.62 -7.51
C THR A 232 -22.33 21.35 -7.58
N ARG A 233 -21.78 20.25 -8.12
CA ARG A 233 -22.50 18.97 -8.24
C ARG A 233 -22.78 18.35 -6.87
N ILE A 234 -21.83 18.38 -5.93
CA ILE A 234 -22.05 17.92 -4.54
C ILE A 234 -23.19 18.72 -3.91
N ARG A 235 -23.16 20.06 -4.01
CA ARG A 235 -24.22 20.92 -3.49
C ARG A 235 -25.58 20.52 -4.06
N ASN A 236 -25.66 20.34 -5.38
CA ASN A 236 -26.90 19.99 -6.06
C ASN A 236 -27.45 18.62 -5.62
N GLU A 237 -26.59 17.60 -5.49
CA GLU A 237 -27.03 16.27 -5.02
C GLU A 237 -27.53 16.30 -3.57
N VAL A 238 -26.87 17.07 -2.70
CA VAL A 238 -27.33 17.26 -1.32
C VAL A 238 -28.64 18.04 -1.28
N THR A 239 -28.79 19.11 -2.06
CA THR A 239 -30.05 19.86 -2.16
C THR A 239 -31.19 18.98 -2.66
N LYS A 240 -30.97 18.15 -3.69
CA LYS A 240 -31.96 17.16 -4.16
C LYS A 240 -32.36 16.21 -3.03
N TYR A 241 -31.39 15.72 -2.26
CA TYR A 241 -31.68 14.86 -1.11
C TYR A 241 -32.55 15.59 -0.08
N ILE A 242 -32.20 16.82 0.32
CA ILE A 242 -32.98 17.63 1.28
C ILE A 242 -34.43 17.81 0.81
N LEU A 243 -34.62 18.16 -0.46
CA LEU A 243 -35.97 18.36 -1.04
C LEU A 243 -36.81 17.08 -1.01
N ASN A 244 -36.18 15.91 -1.10
CA ASN A 244 -36.86 14.60 -1.08
C ASN A 244 -37.17 14.10 0.35
N GLN A 245 -36.74 14.78 1.41
CA GLN A 245 -36.96 14.35 2.81
C GLN A 245 -38.27 14.88 3.43
N GLU A 246 -39.21 15.39 2.62
CA GLU A 246 -40.56 15.83 3.04
C GLU A 246 -40.59 16.73 4.28
N GLY A 247 -39.57 17.60 4.45
CA GLY A 247 -39.47 18.54 5.57
C GLY A 247 -38.74 18.03 6.81
N THR A 248 -38.25 16.78 6.83
CA THR A 248 -37.40 16.25 7.90
C THR A 248 -36.09 17.05 8.04
N ILE A 249 -35.57 17.53 6.91
CA ILE A 249 -34.43 18.44 6.85
C ILE A 249 -34.94 19.79 6.35
N PRO A 250 -34.73 20.90 7.09
CA PRO A 250 -35.13 22.22 6.64
C PRO A 250 -34.48 22.59 5.29
N ILE A 251 -35.26 23.16 4.37
CA ILE A 251 -34.72 23.62 3.06
C ILE A 251 -33.69 24.75 3.25
N THR A 252 -33.75 25.46 4.37
CA THR A 252 -32.78 26.50 4.77
C THR A 252 -31.48 25.93 5.33
N SER A 253 -31.33 24.60 5.41
CA SER A 253 -30.11 23.96 5.90
C SER A 253 -28.89 24.33 5.06
N LYS A 254 -27.85 24.84 5.72
CA LYS A 254 -26.55 25.07 5.10
C LYS A 254 -25.87 23.73 4.75
N ILE A 255 -25.13 23.70 3.65
CA ILE A 255 -24.37 22.52 3.22
C ILE A 255 -22.90 22.77 3.51
N VAL A 256 -22.32 22.00 4.42
CA VAL A 256 -20.90 22.04 4.76
C VAL A 256 -20.24 20.81 4.16
N THR A 257 -19.18 20.99 3.38
CA THR A 257 -18.44 19.87 2.77
C THR A 257 -17.00 19.90 3.23
N ARG A 258 -16.52 18.77 3.74
CA ARG A 258 -15.12 18.58 4.13
C ARG A 258 -14.54 17.38 3.41
N GLY A 259 -13.64 17.64 2.47
CA GLY A 259 -12.85 16.62 1.79
C GLY A 259 -11.52 16.42 2.49
N PHE A 260 -11.10 15.17 2.67
CA PHE A 260 -9.78 14.82 3.18
C PHE A 260 -9.06 14.04 2.10
N CYS A 261 -7.86 14.48 1.72
CA CYS A 261 -7.09 13.76 0.71
C CYS A 261 -5.60 13.96 0.95
N ASN A 262 -4.78 13.00 0.53
CA ASN A 262 -3.34 13.07 0.70
C ASN A 262 -2.72 13.74 -0.53
N PHE A 263 -2.34 15.02 -0.41
CA PHE A 263 -1.71 15.76 -1.53
C PHE A 263 -0.31 15.24 -1.86
N SER A 264 0.33 14.57 -0.92
CA SER A 264 1.73 14.15 -1.00
C SER A 264 1.95 12.76 -1.62
N MET A 265 0.95 12.18 -2.30
CA MET A 265 1.14 10.88 -2.95
C MET A 265 2.26 10.95 -3.98
N LEU A 266 3.31 10.14 -3.77
CA LEU A 266 4.44 10.08 -4.68
C LEU A 266 3.98 9.68 -6.10
N PRO A 267 4.56 10.31 -7.14
CA PRO A 267 4.41 9.85 -8.52
C PRO A 267 4.80 8.36 -8.59
N GLY A 268 3.83 7.47 -8.79
CA GLY A 268 4.08 6.03 -8.91
C GLY A 268 3.26 5.11 -7.99
N SER A 269 2.56 5.62 -6.96
CA SER A 269 1.69 4.76 -6.12
C SER A 269 0.47 4.26 -6.90
N LYS A 270 0.30 2.94 -7.03
CA LYS A 270 -0.68 2.22 -7.92
C LYS A 270 -2.17 2.48 -7.65
N GLY A 271 -2.52 3.46 -6.81
CA GLY A 271 -3.89 3.71 -6.36
C GLY A 271 -4.50 5.08 -6.66
N SER A 272 -3.75 6.13 -7.04
CA SER A 272 -4.39 7.44 -7.21
C SER A 272 -5.10 7.56 -8.57
N THR A 273 -6.40 7.86 -8.54
CA THR A 273 -7.21 8.19 -9.72
C THR A 273 -6.70 9.46 -10.42
N TRP A 274 -5.96 10.30 -9.68
CA TRP A 274 -5.29 11.52 -10.14
C TRP A 274 -3.96 11.26 -10.86
N ARG A 275 -3.76 10.04 -11.38
CA ARG A 275 -2.54 9.70 -12.10
C ARG A 275 -2.42 10.57 -13.35
N GLN A 276 -1.29 11.27 -13.38
CA GLN A 276 -0.61 11.78 -14.56
C GLN A 276 -0.59 10.73 -15.67
N ASN A 277 -1.63 10.69 -16.48
CA ASN A 277 -1.41 10.54 -17.89
C ASN A 277 -1.20 11.98 -18.40
N GLY A 278 0.01 12.30 -18.83
CA GLY A 278 0.34 13.55 -19.53
C GLY A 278 0.50 14.80 -18.65
N SER A 279 1.28 15.75 -19.17
CA SER A 279 1.63 17.06 -18.60
C SER A 279 0.46 18.07 -18.54
N GLY A 280 -0.78 17.61 -18.45
CA GLY A 280 -1.99 18.43 -18.56
C GLY A 280 -3.16 17.77 -17.85
N GLY A 281 -3.03 17.58 -16.54
CA GLY A 281 -4.16 17.24 -15.68
C GLY A 281 -4.06 18.08 -14.42
N VAL A 282 -5.20 18.62 -13.96
CA VAL A 282 -5.28 19.42 -12.74
C VAL A 282 -4.74 18.59 -11.57
N GLY A 283 -3.71 19.11 -10.89
CA GLY A 283 -3.16 18.42 -9.72
C GLY A 283 -4.20 18.34 -8.60
N LEU A 284 -4.15 17.30 -7.76
CA LEU A 284 -5.10 17.15 -6.65
C LEU A 284 -5.15 18.37 -5.71
N ALA A 285 -4.00 19.02 -5.48
CA ALA A 285 -3.92 20.25 -4.68
C ALA A 285 -4.63 21.43 -5.36
N GLU A 286 -4.49 21.56 -6.68
CA GLU A 286 -5.17 22.60 -7.45
C GLU A 286 -6.69 22.33 -7.52
N PHE A 287 -7.08 21.07 -7.70
CA PHE A 287 -8.48 20.66 -7.62
C PHE A 287 -9.10 20.99 -6.25
N ALA A 288 -8.41 20.67 -5.16
CA ALA A 288 -8.84 20.99 -3.79
C ALA A 288 -9.00 22.50 -3.57
N LEU A 289 -8.06 23.30 -4.10
CA LEU A 289 -8.12 24.75 -4.06
C LEU A 289 -9.33 25.27 -4.85
N GLN A 290 -9.55 24.79 -6.08
CA GLN A 290 -10.72 25.14 -6.90
C GLN A 290 -12.05 24.78 -6.24
N VAL A 291 -12.13 23.66 -5.50
CA VAL A 291 -13.33 23.31 -4.73
C VAL A 291 -13.56 24.33 -3.61
N THR A 292 -12.50 24.65 -2.87
CA THR A 292 -12.55 25.53 -1.70
C THR A 292 -12.90 26.97 -2.09
N GLU A 293 -12.37 27.45 -3.21
CA GLU A 293 -12.68 28.79 -3.73
C GLU A 293 -14.10 28.92 -4.27
N LYS A 294 -14.71 27.82 -4.74
CA LYS A 294 -16.03 27.89 -5.39
C LYS A 294 -17.17 28.13 -4.42
N LEU A 295 -17.13 27.58 -3.21
CA LEU A 295 -18.21 27.68 -2.22
C LEU A 295 -17.62 27.88 -0.80
N PRO A 296 -18.13 28.85 -0.01
CA PRO A 296 -17.50 29.27 1.24
C PRO A 296 -17.58 28.25 2.41
N LEU A 297 -18.38 27.18 2.27
CA LEU A 297 -18.52 26.13 3.28
C LEU A 297 -17.94 24.79 2.79
N PHE A 298 -17.14 24.83 1.74
CA PHE A 298 -16.51 23.67 1.15
C PHE A 298 -15.02 23.79 1.41
N ASP A 299 -14.46 22.84 2.16
CA ASP A 299 -13.05 22.82 2.50
C ASP A 299 -12.44 21.48 2.08
N PHE A 300 -11.29 21.51 1.41
CA PHE A 300 -10.48 20.32 1.18
C PHE A 300 -9.17 20.40 1.95
N PHE A 301 -8.92 19.42 2.81
CA PHE A 301 -7.77 19.37 3.68
C PHE A 301 -6.74 18.35 3.20
N ASP A 302 -5.47 18.72 3.30
CA ASP A 302 -4.38 17.76 3.21
C ASP A 302 -4.39 16.87 4.45
N ALA A 303 -4.62 15.57 4.26
CA ALA A 303 -4.47 14.58 5.32
C ALA A 303 -2.99 14.39 5.73
N GLY A 304 -2.06 14.86 4.90
CA GLY A 304 -0.62 14.73 5.09
C GLY A 304 -0.10 13.35 4.69
N ARG A 305 1.20 13.10 4.96
CA ARG A 305 1.87 11.85 4.58
C ARG A 305 1.34 10.65 5.37
N GLY A 306 0.86 9.65 4.66
CA GLY A 306 0.44 8.35 5.19
C GLY A 306 -0.83 7.86 4.52
N LYS A 307 -1.01 6.53 4.42
CA LYS A 307 -2.20 5.93 3.82
C LYS A 307 -3.45 6.11 4.70
N GLU A 308 -3.29 6.00 6.01
CA GLU A 308 -4.40 5.93 6.99
C GLU A 308 -4.79 7.31 7.58
N ARG A 309 -4.20 8.41 7.07
CA ARG A 309 -4.36 9.73 7.69
C ARG A 309 -5.72 10.38 7.40
N ALA A 310 -6.27 10.16 6.20
CA ALA A 310 -7.60 10.64 5.85
C ALA A 310 -8.64 9.99 6.78
N ASP A 311 -8.53 8.67 6.94
CA ASP A 311 -9.34 7.95 7.90
C ASP A 311 -9.16 8.44 9.33
N ASP A 312 -7.94 8.70 9.80
CA ASP A 312 -7.71 9.19 11.16
C ASP A 312 -8.37 10.57 11.38
N LYS A 313 -8.44 11.41 10.35
CA LYS A 313 -9.09 12.73 10.39
C LYS A 313 -10.62 12.64 10.37
N ILE A 314 -11.18 11.63 9.71
CA ILE A 314 -12.62 11.38 9.68
C ILE A 314 -13.06 10.62 10.93
N ARG A 315 -12.37 9.51 11.29
CA ARG A 315 -12.63 8.65 12.46
C ARG A 315 -12.34 9.35 13.78
N GLY A 316 -11.34 10.22 13.82
CA GLY A 316 -10.85 10.77 15.08
C GLY A 316 -10.15 9.71 15.92
N ARG A 317 -9.07 9.12 15.39
CA ARG A 317 -8.31 8.13 16.17
C ARG A 317 -7.58 8.80 17.33
N ARG A 318 -7.92 8.43 18.58
CA ARG A 318 -7.10 8.77 19.76
C ARG A 318 -5.70 8.19 19.55
N PRO A 319 -4.62 8.98 19.70
CA PRO A 319 -3.28 8.41 19.76
C PRO A 319 -3.22 7.39 20.90
N PRO A 320 -2.56 6.24 20.70
CA PRO A 320 -2.41 5.24 21.74
C PRO A 320 -1.82 5.89 23.00
N LEU A 321 -2.38 5.53 24.15
CA LEU A 321 -2.00 5.97 25.49
C LEU A 321 -0.58 5.48 25.87
N THR A 322 0.43 5.78 25.07
CA THR A 322 1.82 5.74 25.54
C THR A 322 2.09 7.09 26.20
N MET A 323 2.10 7.06 27.54
CA MET A 323 2.48 8.17 28.40
C MET A 323 3.85 8.73 28.00
N GLN A 324 4.01 10.05 28.18
CA GLN A 324 5.26 10.81 28.09
C GLN A 324 5.82 11.05 26.68
N ALA A 325 5.28 12.04 25.96
CA ALA A 325 6.07 13.21 25.55
C ALA A 325 5.20 14.21 24.75
N ARG A 326 4.98 15.37 25.37
CA ARG A 326 4.53 16.66 24.82
C ARG A 326 3.13 16.70 24.15
N PRO A 327 2.17 17.46 24.71
CA PRO A 327 0.88 17.69 24.08
C PRO A 327 1.07 18.64 22.90
N ARG A 328 1.17 18.08 21.69
CA ARG A 328 0.90 18.83 20.47
C ARG A 328 -0.60 18.73 20.21
N THR A 329 -1.33 19.74 20.68
CA THR A 329 -2.75 19.93 20.46
C THR A 329 -3.05 20.04 18.97
N ASN A 330 -3.48 18.94 18.34
CA ASN A 330 -4.22 18.99 17.09
C ASN A 330 -5.62 18.41 17.32
N PRO A 331 -6.65 19.25 17.52
CA PRO A 331 -8.02 18.85 17.88
C PRO A 331 -8.84 18.40 16.66
N SER A 332 -8.29 17.52 15.81
CA SER A 332 -9.05 17.00 14.66
C SER A 332 -9.85 15.72 14.98
N THR A 333 -9.86 15.31 16.25
CA THR A 333 -10.31 13.99 16.71
C THR A 333 -11.82 13.85 16.87
N GLU A 334 -12.59 14.88 16.49
CA GLU A 334 -14.01 14.97 16.85
C GLU A 334 -14.94 15.25 15.67
N ASN A 335 -14.47 15.43 14.43
CA ASN A 335 -15.35 15.92 13.34
C ASN A 335 -16.63 15.09 13.17
N PHE A 336 -16.53 13.76 12.98
CA PHE A 336 -17.72 12.91 12.81
C PHE A 336 -18.62 12.89 14.04
N HIS A 337 -18.04 12.66 15.23
CA HIS A 337 -18.77 12.61 16.50
C HIS A 337 -19.43 13.96 16.86
N LEU A 338 -18.74 15.08 16.61
CA LEU A 338 -19.20 16.44 16.81
C LEU A 338 -20.44 16.73 15.97
N TYR A 339 -20.42 16.38 14.70
CA TYR A 339 -21.59 16.57 13.84
C TYR A 339 -22.75 15.67 14.23
N LEU A 340 -22.47 14.45 14.69
CA LEU A 340 -23.51 13.53 15.12
C LEU A 340 -24.21 14.02 16.40
N SER A 341 -23.44 14.54 17.36
CA SER A 341 -23.93 15.07 18.64
C SER A 341 -24.57 16.46 18.51
N THR A 342 -24.27 17.21 17.44
CA THR A 342 -24.85 18.54 17.22
C THR A 342 -26.33 18.42 16.82
N PRO A 343 -27.27 19.03 17.56
CA PRO A 343 -28.71 18.93 17.26
C PRO A 343 -29.10 19.61 15.95
N ASN A 344 -28.41 20.69 15.57
CA ASN A 344 -28.65 21.43 14.33
C ASN A 344 -28.10 20.73 13.07
N CYS A 345 -27.32 19.65 13.24
CA CYS A 345 -26.87 18.81 12.15
C CYS A 345 -27.91 17.73 11.87
N HIS A 346 -28.61 17.86 10.75
CA HIS A 346 -29.72 16.96 10.40
C HIS A 346 -29.28 15.71 9.64
N ALA A 347 -28.20 15.80 8.86
CA ALA A 347 -27.67 14.67 8.10
C ALA A 347 -26.15 14.76 7.92
N ILE A 348 -25.50 13.60 7.90
CA ILE A 348 -24.07 13.42 7.65
C ILE A 348 -23.90 12.47 6.47
N PHE A 349 -23.52 13.01 5.33
CA PHE A 349 -23.18 12.25 4.14
C PHE A 349 -21.73 11.77 4.23
N LEU A 350 -21.52 10.46 4.21
CA LEU A 350 -20.19 9.86 4.27
C LEU A 350 -19.82 9.23 2.92
N ALA A 351 -18.89 9.87 2.22
CA ALA A 351 -18.32 9.40 0.95
C ALA A 351 -16.96 8.73 1.18
N ALA A 352 -16.96 7.63 1.95
CA ALA A 352 -15.78 6.82 2.27
C ALA A 352 -16.10 5.29 2.33
N CYS A 353 -17.18 4.89 1.68
CA CYS A 353 -17.83 3.58 1.80
C CYS A 353 -17.08 2.43 1.11
N LEU A 354 -15.95 2.68 0.46
CA LEU A 354 -15.13 1.63 -0.17
C LEU A 354 -14.06 1.06 0.77
N ASP A 355 -13.75 1.74 1.87
CA ASP A 355 -12.77 1.28 2.86
C ASP A 355 -13.47 0.62 4.06
N ASN A 356 -13.17 -0.67 4.30
CA ASN A 356 -13.67 -1.40 5.48
C ASN A 356 -13.22 -0.77 6.80
N GLY A 357 -12.18 0.06 6.79
CA GLY A 357 -11.73 0.83 7.94
C GLY A 357 -12.85 1.64 8.60
N PHE A 358 -13.84 2.13 7.84
CA PHE A 358 -14.95 2.88 8.39
C PHE A 358 -16.01 2.02 9.08
N ALA A 359 -16.06 0.70 8.81
CA ALA A 359 -17.06 -0.19 9.38
C ALA A 359 -17.02 -0.20 10.91
N ARG A 360 -15.83 -0.32 11.51
CA ARG A 360 -15.65 -0.28 12.97
C ARG A 360 -16.11 1.02 13.61
N MET A 361 -15.95 2.15 12.92
CA MET A 361 -16.38 3.46 13.42
C MET A 361 -17.89 3.65 13.29
N LEU A 362 -18.53 3.00 12.32
CA LEU A 362 -19.98 3.04 12.12
C LEU A 362 -20.74 2.02 12.97
N GLU A 363 -20.11 0.88 13.30
CA GLU A 363 -20.70 -0.22 14.05
C GLU A 363 -21.26 0.23 15.41
N GLN A 364 -20.56 1.14 16.10
CA GLN A 364 -21.01 1.71 17.38
C GLN A 364 -22.34 2.49 17.28
N TYR A 365 -22.79 2.85 16.08
CA TYR A 365 -24.03 3.59 15.84
C TYR A 365 -25.15 2.77 15.23
N ASN A 366 -24.90 1.50 14.93
CA ASN A 366 -25.87 0.62 14.29
C ASN A 366 -27.17 0.50 15.11
N ASP A 367 -27.03 0.46 16.43
CA ASP A 367 -28.14 0.27 17.37
C ASP A 367 -28.75 1.60 17.84
N HIS A 368 -28.18 2.75 17.43
CA HIS A 368 -28.65 4.06 17.86
C HIS A 368 -29.61 4.66 16.82
N PRO A 369 -30.93 4.80 17.10
CA PRO A 369 -31.93 5.16 16.10
C PRO A 369 -31.71 6.54 15.50
N ILE A 370 -31.39 7.54 16.34
CA ILE A 370 -31.13 8.93 15.89
C ILE A 370 -29.87 8.99 15.00
N ALA A 371 -28.77 8.37 15.43
CA ALA A 371 -27.54 8.36 14.65
C ALA A 371 -27.73 7.66 13.30
N ARG A 372 -28.44 6.53 13.29
CA ARG A 372 -28.74 5.77 12.07
C ARG A 372 -29.59 6.56 11.08
N GLN A 373 -30.51 7.40 11.56
CA GLN A 373 -31.28 8.30 10.70
C GLN A 373 -30.44 9.45 10.13
N LYS A 374 -29.51 10.00 10.92
CA LYS A 374 -28.62 11.10 10.49
C LYS A 374 -27.55 10.65 9.49
N ILE A 375 -27.03 9.43 9.61
CA ILE A 375 -25.91 8.95 8.79
C ILE A 375 -26.43 8.46 7.43
N VAL A 376 -25.94 9.08 6.36
CA VAL A 376 -26.25 8.73 4.97
C VAL A 376 -24.97 8.33 4.25
N LEU A 377 -24.91 7.11 3.74
CA LEU A 377 -23.78 6.59 3.00
C LEU A 377 -23.85 7.03 1.54
N VAL A 378 -22.78 7.64 1.03
CA VAL A 378 -22.68 8.01 -0.38
C VAL A 378 -21.90 6.92 -1.10
N SER A 379 -22.55 6.20 -1.98
CA SER A 379 -22.01 5.05 -2.70
C SER A 379 -21.66 5.40 -4.15
N PRO A 380 -20.47 5.02 -4.65
CA PRO A 380 -20.15 5.12 -6.07
C PRO A 380 -20.79 4.00 -6.90
N GLY A 381 -21.67 3.17 -6.33
CA GLY A 381 -22.32 2.03 -7.00
C GLY A 381 -22.22 0.74 -6.20
N TYR A 382 -21.25 0.62 -5.31
CA TYR A 382 -21.18 -0.42 -4.29
C TYR A 382 -20.55 0.10 -3.00
N VAL A 383 -20.82 -0.60 -1.91
CA VAL A 383 -20.31 -0.34 -0.56
C VAL A 383 -19.53 -1.55 -0.08
N ALA A 384 -18.52 -1.32 0.76
CA ALA A 384 -17.76 -2.39 1.39
C ALA A 384 -18.68 -3.29 2.25
N ILE A 385 -18.45 -4.61 2.19
CA ILE A 385 -19.38 -5.61 2.74
C ILE A 385 -19.65 -5.38 4.24
N GLU A 386 -18.63 -4.99 5.00
CA GLU A 386 -18.76 -4.76 6.44
C GLU A 386 -19.65 -3.55 6.73
N ILE A 387 -19.52 -2.46 5.97
CA ILE A 387 -20.36 -1.27 6.11
C ILE A 387 -21.80 -1.57 5.70
N GLN A 388 -21.98 -2.33 4.60
CA GLN A 388 -23.31 -2.65 4.09
C GLN A 388 -24.14 -3.44 5.11
N ARG A 389 -23.51 -4.31 5.90
CA ARG A 389 -24.18 -5.11 6.95
C ARG A 389 -24.83 -4.24 8.04
N LEU A 390 -24.36 -3.01 8.22
CA LEU A 390 -24.89 -2.08 9.22
C LEU A 390 -26.22 -1.43 8.80
N GLY A 391 -26.62 -1.54 7.53
CA GLY A 391 -27.96 -1.13 7.08
C GLY A 391 -28.29 0.35 7.29
N PHE A 392 -27.30 1.24 7.13
CA PHE A 392 -27.52 2.69 7.03
C PHE A 392 -28.18 3.06 5.69
N THR A 393 -28.79 4.24 5.63
CA THR A 393 -29.38 4.78 4.41
C THR A 393 -28.28 5.03 3.37
N GLU A 394 -28.46 4.54 2.14
CA GLU A 394 -27.51 4.70 1.04
C GLU A 394 -28.08 5.62 -0.04
N THR A 395 -27.23 6.47 -0.61
CA THR A 395 -27.53 7.31 -1.78
C THR A 395 -26.38 7.26 -2.78
N GLN A 396 -26.67 7.52 -4.06
CA GLN A 396 -25.67 7.54 -5.13
C GLN A 396 -25.61 8.92 -5.78
N TRP A 397 -24.40 9.41 -6.06
CA TRP A 397 -24.16 10.70 -6.69
C TRP A 397 -23.45 10.52 -8.04
N PRO A 398 -24.14 10.01 -9.08
CA PRO A 398 -23.52 9.72 -10.38
C PRO A 398 -22.99 10.96 -11.09
N SER A 399 -23.49 12.15 -10.75
CA SER A 399 -22.98 13.42 -11.25
C SER A 399 -21.61 13.79 -10.64
N VAL A 400 -21.34 13.36 -9.41
CA VAL A 400 -20.11 13.68 -8.65
C VAL A 400 -19.05 12.58 -8.80
N PHE A 401 -19.46 11.32 -8.61
CA PHE A 401 -18.55 10.17 -8.61
C PHE A 401 -18.86 9.25 -9.79
N ALA A 402 -17.81 8.71 -10.39
CA ALA A 402 -17.96 7.70 -11.44
C ALA A 402 -18.56 6.43 -10.85
N HIS A 403 -19.47 5.80 -11.60
CA HIS A 403 -20.01 4.51 -11.23
C HIS A 403 -18.90 3.46 -11.17
N GLN A 404 -18.77 2.79 -10.03
CA GLN A 404 -17.80 1.72 -9.83
C GLN A 404 -18.52 0.39 -9.65
N THR A 405 -18.04 -0.62 -10.35
CA THR A 405 -18.46 -2.01 -10.14
C THR A 405 -17.50 -2.68 -9.15
N PRO A 406 -17.99 -3.52 -8.21
CA PRO A 406 -17.12 -4.23 -7.29
C PRO A 406 -16.13 -5.12 -8.07
N PRO A 407 -14.85 -5.21 -7.65
CA PRO A 407 -13.89 -6.13 -8.25
C PRO A 407 -14.44 -7.57 -8.25
N PRO A 408 -14.12 -8.41 -9.25
CA PRO A 408 -14.71 -9.75 -9.38
C PRO A 408 -14.60 -10.61 -8.09
N ALA A 409 -13.47 -10.50 -7.38
CA ALA A 409 -13.27 -11.18 -6.10
C ALA A 409 -14.23 -10.67 -4.99
N VAL A 410 -14.47 -9.36 -4.93
CA VAL A 410 -15.39 -8.73 -3.97
C VAL A 410 -16.84 -9.05 -4.35
N ALA A 411 -17.17 -9.00 -5.65
CA ALA A 411 -18.49 -9.36 -6.16
C ALA A 411 -18.87 -10.81 -5.84
N ALA A 412 -17.93 -11.75 -6.00
CA ALA A 412 -18.14 -13.15 -5.63
C ALA A 412 -18.41 -13.32 -4.12
N ASN A 413 -17.69 -12.59 -3.28
CA ASN A 413 -17.92 -12.60 -1.83
C ASN A 413 -19.27 -11.98 -1.46
N PHE A 414 -19.66 -10.92 -2.16
CA PHE A 414 -20.95 -10.24 -1.97
C PHE A 414 -22.12 -11.17 -2.31
N GLU A 415 -22.07 -11.89 -3.43
CA GLU A 415 -23.10 -12.85 -3.80
C GLU A 415 -23.15 -14.06 -2.84
N LYS A 416 -21.98 -14.55 -2.38
CA LYS A 416 -21.92 -15.58 -1.32
C LYS A 416 -22.56 -15.10 -0.01
N GLU A 417 -22.35 -13.84 0.37
CA GLU A 417 -22.95 -13.29 1.59
C GLU A 417 -24.47 -13.09 1.42
N LYS A 418 -24.90 -12.55 0.29
CA LYS A 418 -26.32 -12.35 -0.03
C LYS A 418 -27.09 -13.67 -0.04
N THR A 419 -26.49 -14.73 -0.59
CA THR A 419 -27.06 -16.08 -0.55
C THR A 419 -27.09 -16.63 0.89
N ARG A 420 -26.05 -16.40 1.69
CA ARG A 420 -26.02 -16.78 3.12
C ARG A 420 -27.13 -16.10 3.93
N ILE A 421 -27.31 -14.79 3.77
CA ILE A 421 -28.37 -14.02 4.45
C ILE A 421 -29.75 -14.50 4.02
N LYS A 422 -29.97 -14.75 2.72
CA LYS A 422 -31.23 -15.33 2.23
C LYS A 422 -31.52 -16.70 2.86
N LEU A 423 -30.51 -17.58 2.92
CA LEU A 423 -30.65 -18.90 3.53
C LEU A 423 -30.96 -18.80 5.03
N GLN A 424 -30.30 -17.88 5.74
CA GLN A 424 -30.53 -17.65 7.16
C GLN A 424 -31.96 -17.14 7.43
N ARG A 425 -32.46 -16.18 6.62
CA ARG A 425 -33.85 -15.71 6.70
C ARG A 425 -34.87 -16.82 6.42
N ALA A 426 -34.61 -17.65 5.41
CA ALA A 426 -35.48 -18.79 5.11
C ALA A 426 -35.52 -19.83 6.25
N ARG A 427 -34.40 -20.05 6.96
CA ARG A 427 -34.37 -20.92 8.15
C ARG A 427 -35.18 -20.34 9.31
N VAL A 428 -35.04 -19.05 9.62
CA VAL A 428 -35.79 -18.39 10.69
C VAL A 428 -37.30 -18.44 10.43
N GLN A 429 -37.73 -18.24 9.17
CA GLN A 429 -39.14 -18.35 8.79
C GLN A 429 -39.70 -19.78 8.95
N ARG A 430 -38.90 -20.82 8.66
CA ARG A 430 -39.31 -22.23 8.86
C ARG A 430 -39.39 -22.62 10.33
N SER A 431 -38.50 -22.10 11.18
CA SER A 431 -38.54 -22.37 12.63
C SER A 431 -39.76 -21.72 13.31
N ALA A 432 -40.27 -20.61 12.76
CA ALA A 432 -41.45 -19.92 13.28
C ALA A 432 -42.80 -20.55 12.86
N SER A 433 -42.80 -21.54 11.97
CA SER A 433 -44.02 -22.12 11.39
C SER A 433 -44.27 -23.58 11.73
N THR A 434 -43.61 -24.14 12.76
CA THR A 434 -43.99 -25.45 13.31
C THR A 434 -45.19 -25.25 14.25
N PRO A 435 -46.41 -25.69 13.90
CA PRO A 435 -47.57 -25.56 14.77
C PRO A 435 -47.35 -26.49 15.96
N LEU A 436 -47.44 -25.94 17.17
CA LEU A 436 -47.51 -26.71 18.40
C LEU A 436 -48.89 -27.42 18.42
N MET A 437 -48.99 -28.58 17.77
CA MET A 437 -50.15 -29.45 17.97
C MET A 437 -50.00 -30.09 19.34
N GLY A 438 -50.78 -29.56 20.28
CA GLY A 438 -50.93 -30.10 21.62
C GLY A 438 -51.46 -31.54 21.57
N GLY A 439 -50.77 -32.40 22.31
CA GLY A 439 -51.22 -33.72 22.69
C GLY A 439 -50.69 -34.00 24.08
N ASP A 440 -51.59 -33.96 25.06
CA ASP A 440 -51.36 -34.36 26.44
C ASP A 440 -50.76 -35.76 26.52
N ASN A 441 -49.64 -35.89 27.23
CA ASN A 441 -49.49 -36.73 28.43
C ASN A 441 -48.05 -37.20 28.67
N THR A 442 -47.70 -37.15 29.96
CA THR A 442 -46.78 -38.05 30.68
C THR A 442 -45.26 -37.95 30.45
N THR A 443 -44.62 -37.29 31.42
CA THR A 443 -43.48 -37.84 32.20
C THR A 443 -42.38 -38.59 31.44
N VAL A 444 -41.51 -37.88 30.70
CA VAL A 444 -40.14 -38.35 30.45
C VAL A 444 -39.18 -37.15 30.30
N LEU A 445 -38.84 -36.48 31.40
CA LEU A 445 -37.64 -35.64 31.46
C LEU A 445 -37.04 -35.72 32.87
N PRO A 446 -36.21 -36.75 33.12
CA PRO A 446 -34.78 -36.47 33.25
C PRO A 446 -33.95 -37.64 32.69
N LYS A 447 -33.70 -37.67 31.39
CA LYS A 447 -32.72 -38.64 30.83
C LYS A 447 -31.91 -38.15 29.63
N LEU A 448 -32.17 -36.94 29.14
CA LEU A 448 -31.43 -36.36 28.00
C LEU A 448 -30.32 -35.38 28.39
N LEU A 449 -30.11 -35.12 29.69
CA LEU A 449 -28.95 -34.37 30.20
C LEU A 449 -27.70 -35.25 30.42
N ASN A 450 -27.80 -36.57 30.23
CA ASN A 450 -26.67 -37.52 30.35
C ASN A 450 -26.08 -37.96 29.01
N MET A 451 -26.48 -37.37 27.88
CA MET A 451 -25.94 -37.67 26.55
C MET A 451 -25.10 -36.53 25.94
N VAL A 452 -24.65 -35.59 26.76
CA VAL A 452 -23.62 -34.62 26.33
C VAL A 452 -22.26 -35.29 26.53
N PRO A 453 -21.48 -35.57 25.47
CA PRO A 453 -20.12 -36.07 25.63
C PRO A 453 -19.31 -35.02 26.41
N ALA A 454 -18.62 -35.43 27.47
CA ALA A 454 -17.65 -34.58 28.13
C ALA A 454 -16.55 -34.22 27.12
N TRP A 455 -16.51 -32.95 26.68
CA TRP A 455 -15.39 -32.42 25.94
C TRP A 455 -14.19 -32.34 26.89
N THR A 456 -13.25 -33.27 26.76
CA THR A 456 -11.95 -33.16 27.42
C THR A 456 -11.14 -32.05 26.76
N PRO A 457 -10.47 -31.16 27.52
CA PRO A 457 -9.63 -30.14 26.94
C PRO A 457 -8.39 -30.80 26.33
N TRP A 458 -8.23 -30.66 25.02
CA TRP A 458 -7.03 -31.00 24.29
C TRP A 458 -5.87 -30.08 24.71
N ASN A 459 -5.23 -30.39 25.82
CA ASN A 459 -3.88 -29.93 26.12
C ASN A 459 -2.87 -30.86 25.44
N LYS A 460 -2.59 -30.64 24.16
CA LYS A 460 -1.33 -31.05 23.52
C LYS A 460 -0.96 -30.02 22.46
N ALA A 461 -0.18 -29.02 22.87
CA ALA A 461 0.60 -28.22 21.94
C ALA A 461 1.61 -29.15 21.22
N PRO A 462 1.74 -29.08 19.89
CA PRO A 462 2.86 -29.71 19.22
C PRO A 462 4.13 -28.91 19.54
N VAL A 463 5.15 -29.62 20.03
CA VAL A 463 6.52 -29.15 20.18
C VAL A 463 7.00 -28.60 18.83
N GLY A 464 6.98 -27.27 18.71
CA GLY A 464 7.51 -26.56 17.56
C GLY A 464 9.04 -26.62 17.58
N ILE A 465 9.59 -27.19 16.52
CA ILE A 465 11.01 -27.26 16.18
C ILE A 465 11.61 -25.85 16.23
N GLY A 466 12.41 -25.59 17.27
CA GLY A 466 13.18 -24.37 17.38
C GLY A 466 14.32 -24.37 16.36
N MET A 467 14.22 -23.53 15.33
CA MET A 467 15.38 -23.13 14.55
C MET A 467 16.31 -22.31 15.46
N ARG A 468 17.43 -22.91 15.86
CA ARG A 468 18.55 -22.19 16.48
C ARG A 468 19.21 -21.31 15.42
N ILE A 469 19.06 -20.01 15.56
CA ILE A 469 19.93 -19.02 14.91
C ILE A 469 21.20 -18.93 15.79
N PRO A 470 22.42 -19.08 15.24
CA PRO A 470 23.64 -18.95 16.02
C PRO A 470 23.83 -17.48 16.47
N PRO A 471 24.27 -17.24 17.71
CA PRO A 471 24.58 -15.90 18.17
C PRO A 471 25.88 -15.41 17.53
N SER A 472 25.79 -14.32 16.79
CA SER A 472 26.96 -13.55 16.36
C SER A 472 27.58 -12.89 17.60
N ARG A 473 28.74 -13.41 18.04
CA ARG A 473 29.80 -12.59 18.65
C ARG A 473 30.03 -11.39 17.72
N GLY A 474 30.11 -10.15 18.15
CA GLY A 474 30.81 -9.60 19.30
C GLY A 474 31.72 -8.51 18.72
N ALA A 475 31.25 -7.27 18.73
CA ALA A 475 32.07 -6.09 18.44
C ALA A 475 31.72 -5.05 19.52
N ALA A 476 32.76 -4.70 20.25
CA ALA A 476 32.75 -3.99 21.51
C ALA A 476 32.19 -2.56 21.38
N LEU A 477 31.33 -2.20 22.34
CA LEU A 477 31.20 -0.82 22.80
C LEU A 477 32.49 -0.50 23.58
N GLU A 478 33.28 0.44 23.08
CA GLU A 478 34.12 1.26 23.95
C GLU A 478 33.28 2.48 24.36
N SER A 479 32.99 2.53 25.66
CA SER A 479 32.67 3.73 26.40
C SER A 479 33.89 4.64 26.38
N LEU A 480 33.72 5.90 25.97
CA LEU A 480 34.70 6.94 26.22
C LEU A 480 34.05 8.06 27.02
N ASP A 481 34.68 8.26 28.16
CA ASP A 481 34.29 9.09 29.29
C ASP A 481 34.19 10.57 28.96
N LEU A 482 33.32 11.19 29.75
CA LEU A 482 33.25 12.62 30.02
C LEU A 482 34.61 13.14 30.48
N ALA A 483 35.25 13.96 29.64
CA ALA A 483 36.29 14.87 30.09
C ALA A 483 35.66 16.25 30.35
N GLU A 484 35.51 16.53 31.63
CA GLU A 484 35.44 17.85 32.22
C GLU A 484 36.69 18.64 31.78
N ILE A 485 36.51 19.73 31.05
CA ILE A 485 37.57 20.74 30.82
C ILE A 485 37.03 22.06 31.33
N GLU A 486 37.41 22.32 32.57
CA GLU A 486 37.61 23.61 33.19
C GLU A 486 38.73 24.34 32.42
N GLU A 487 38.45 25.51 31.84
CA GLU A 487 39.50 26.43 31.38
C GLU A 487 39.07 27.87 31.63
N THR A 488 39.51 28.35 32.79
CA THR A 488 40.09 29.65 33.11
C THR A 488 39.81 30.84 32.20
N SER A 489 39.23 31.85 32.83
CA SER A 489 39.44 33.27 32.56
C SER A 489 40.93 33.62 32.43
N GLU A 490 41.31 34.15 31.27
CA GLU A 490 42.48 35.02 31.15
C GLU A 490 42.09 36.34 30.48
N GLU A 491 42.66 37.35 31.10
CA GLU A 491 42.55 38.80 31.00
C GLU A 491 43.72 39.27 30.12
N VAL A 492 43.47 39.99 29.02
CA VAL A 492 44.48 40.80 28.34
C VAL A 492 43.81 42.04 27.73
N ASP A 493 44.48 43.18 27.95
CA ASP A 493 44.24 44.59 27.63
C ASP A 493 43.39 44.97 26.39
#